data_AF-R5LKP5-F1
#
_entry.id   AF-R5LKP5-F1
#
_cell.length_a   1.000
_cell.length_b   1.000
_cell.length_c   1.000
_cell.angle_alpha   90.00
_cell.angle_beta   90.00
_cell.angle_gamma   90.00
#
_symmetry.space_group_name_H-M   'P 1'
#
loop_
_entity.id
_entity.type
_entity.pdbx_description
1 polymer ?
#
loop_
_entity_poly.entity_id
_entity_poly.type
_entity_poly.pdbx_seq_one_letter_code
_entity_poly.pdbx_strand_id
1 'polypeptide(L)'
;MVPTVKNRNSKRKYGLSQYDIEDYIASLEAEDLYKGPEPDRDCPGEELFIFKKEIIPNVIFYTKLKYKNNQIKILSCHEDEN
;
A
#
# COMPACT_ATOMS: atom_id res chain seq x y z
N MET A 1 6.80 0.07 -6.41
CA MET A 1 6.79 -0.33 -4.98
C MET A 1 8.22 -0.40 -4.45
N VAL A 2 8.47 0.06 -3.22
CA VAL A 2 9.80 -0.07 -2.59
C VAL A 2 10.10 -1.56 -2.29
N PRO A 3 11.27 -2.10 -2.69
CA PRO A 3 11.59 -3.53 -2.55
C PRO A 3 12.08 -3.89 -1.14
N THR A 4 11.28 -3.60 -0.11
CA THR A 4 11.58 -4.00 1.28
C THR A 4 11.41 -5.51 1.47
N VAL A 5 12.04 -6.08 2.50
CA VAL A 5 11.87 -7.51 2.84
C VAL A 5 10.41 -7.85 3.14
N LYS A 6 9.69 -6.98 3.87
CA LYS A 6 8.27 -7.18 4.22
C LYS A 6 7.39 -7.25 2.97
N ASN A 7 7.53 -6.28 2.06
CA ASN A 7 6.77 -6.25 0.80
C ASN A 7 7.08 -7.49 -0.07
N ARG A 8 8.36 -7.89 -0.17
CA ARG A 8 8.74 -9.10 -0.92
C ARG A 8 8.16 -10.37 -0.30
N ASN A 9 8.17 -10.48 1.02
CA ASN A 9 7.66 -11.66 1.72
C ASN A 9 6.15 -11.78 1.57
N SER A 10 5.39 -10.68 1.73
CA SER A 10 3.93 -10.73 1.53
C SER A 10 3.56 -11.09 0.10
N LYS A 11 4.23 -10.53 -0.91
CA LYS A 11 4.00 -10.93 -2.30
C LYS A 11 4.28 -12.42 -2.53
N ARG A 12 5.40 -12.93 -2.00
CA ARG A 12 5.77 -14.34 -2.14
C ARG A 12 4.83 -15.28 -1.38
N LYS A 13 4.39 -14.90 -0.18
CA LYS A 13 3.46 -15.69 0.65
C LYS A 13 2.17 -16.01 -0.11
N TYR A 14 1.71 -15.07 -0.91
CA TYR A 14 0.43 -15.13 -1.59
C TYR A 14 0.50 -15.27 -3.11
N GLY A 15 1.70 -15.39 -3.69
CA GLY A 15 1.87 -15.50 -5.14
C GLY A 15 1.49 -14.23 -5.92
N LEU A 16 1.47 -13.06 -5.29
CA LEU A 16 1.06 -11.81 -5.93
C LEU A 16 2.09 -11.34 -6.95
N SER A 17 1.63 -11.14 -8.19
CA SER A 17 2.39 -10.53 -9.28
C SER A 17 2.54 -9.02 -9.08
N GLN A 18 3.15 -8.33 -10.05
CA GLN A 18 3.12 -6.87 -10.05
C GLN A 18 1.75 -6.33 -10.49
N TYR A 19 1.11 -6.97 -11.47
CA TYR A 19 -0.19 -6.57 -11.98
C TYR A 19 -1.27 -6.66 -10.91
N ASP A 20 -1.27 -7.71 -10.08
CA ASP A 20 -2.24 -7.84 -8.98
C ASP A 20 -2.15 -6.65 -8.00
N ILE A 21 -0.94 -6.15 -7.75
CA ILE A 21 -0.74 -4.99 -6.88
C ILE A 21 -1.21 -3.71 -7.59
N GLU A 22 -0.92 -3.55 -8.88
CA GLU A 22 -1.35 -2.39 -9.66
C GLU A 22 -2.88 -2.31 -9.77
N ASP A 23 -3.55 -3.42 -10.07
CA ASP A 23 -5.01 -3.52 -10.11
C ASP A 23 -5.62 -3.24 -8.74
N TYR A 24 -5.02 -3.78 -7.67
CA TYR A 24 -5.42 -3.46 -6.30
C TYR A 24 -5.33 -1.96 -6.00
N ILE A 25 -4.21 -1.30 -6.32
CA ILE A 25 -4.05 0.15 -6.10
C ILE A 25 -5.08 0.94 -6.91
N ALA A 26 -5.35 0.53 -8.15
CA ALA A 26 -6.35 1.17 -9.00
C ALA A 26 -7.78 0.99 -8.47
N SER A 27 -8.03 -0.05 -7.67
CA SER A 27 -9.33 -0.34 -7.06
C SER A 27 -9.58 0.34 -5.71
N LEU A 28 -8.60 1.07 -5.15
CA LEU A 28 -8.75 1.72 -3.84
C LEU A 28 -9.78 2.85 -3.90
N GLU A 29 -10.72 2.82 -2.97
CA GLU A 29 -11.76 3.83 -2.83
C GLU A 29 -11.55 4.66 -1.55
N ALA A 30 -12.32 5.74 -1.39
CA ALA A 30 -12.21 6.60 -0.22
C ALA A 30 -12.55 5.88 1.09
N GLU A 31 -13.45 4.89 1.04
CA GLU A 31 -13.88 4.07 2.19
C GLU A 31 -12.79 3.11 2.66
N ASP A 32 -11.83 2.77 1.80
CA ASP A 32 -10.69 1.92 2.14
C ASP A 32 -9.60 2.70 2.92
N LEU A 33 -9.74 4.03 3.02
CA LEU A 33 -8.79 4.90 3.72
C LEU A 33 -8.85 4.62 5.22
N TYR A 34 -7.80 3.99 5.73
CA TYR A 34 -7.65 3.72 7.15
C TYR A 34 -7.11 4.94 7.91
N LYS A 35 -6.14 5.64 7.33
CA LYS A 35 -5.49 6.80 7.96
C LYS A 35 -4.81 7.70 6.94
N GLY A 36 -4.94 9.01 7.09
CA GLY A 36 -4.31 10.00 6.22
C GLY A 36 -5.17 11.24 6.04
N PRO A 37 -4.61 12.35 5.53
CA PRO A 37 -3.19 12.55 5.22
C PRO A 37 -2.32 12.58 6.49
N GLU A 38 -1.17 11.92 6.45
CA GLU A 38 -0.18 11.93 7.52
C GLU A 38 1.15 12.48 7.01
N PRO A 39 1.87 13.30 7.80
CA PRO A 39 3.17 13.80 7.40
C PRO A 39 4.18 12.65 7.26
N ASP A 40 4.90 12.62 6.15
CA ASP A 40 6.00 11.70 5.91
C ASP A 40 7.20 12.09 6.78
N ARG A 41 7.46 11.29 7.82
CA ARG A 41 8.58 11.52 8.76
C ARG A 41 9.94 11.45 8.06
N ASP A 42 10.05 10.68 6.99
CA ASP A 42 11.29 10.51 6.23
C ASP A 42 11.43 11.57 5.12
N CYS A 43 10.34 12.25 4.75
CA CYS A 43 10.31 13.30 3.74
C CYS A 43 9.45 14.49 4.21
N PRO A 44 10.01 15.39 5.03
CA PRO A 44 9.28 16.54 5.55
C PRO A 44 8.58 17.35 4.46
N GLY A 45 7.31 17.69 4.70
CA GLY A 45 6.48 18.44 3.74
C GLY A 45 5.75 17.58 2.71
N GLU A 46 5.89 16.26 2.77
CA GLU A 46 5.10 15.33 1.96
C GLU A 46 4.08 14.57 2.81
N GLU A 47 2.98 14.16 2.19
CA GLU A 47 1.88 13.46 2.86
C GLU A 47 1.77 12.01 2.40
N LEU A 48 1.25 11.18 3.29
CA LEU A 48 1.06 9.76 3.11
C LEU A 48 -0.38 9.38 3.42
N PHE A 49 -0.88 8.41 2.67
CA PHE A 49 -2.19 7.82 2.87
C PHE A 49 -2.03 6.33 3.11
N ILE A 50 -2.79 5.82 4.07
CA ILE A 50 -2.75 4.44 4.52
C ILE A 50 -4.13 3.84 4.28
N PHE A 51 -4.16 2.77 3.51
CA PHE A 51 -5.36 2.03 3.17
C PHE A 51 -5.32 0.65 3.79
N LYS A 52 -6.50 0.11 4.11
CA LYS A 52 -6.70 -1.28 4.51
C LYS A 52 -7.80 -1.89 3.67
N LYS A 53 -7.45 -2.86 2.83
CA LYS A 53 -8.38 -3.54 1.93
C LYS A 53 -7.86 -4.94 1.58
N GLU A 54 -8.77 -5.85 1.28
CA GLU A 54 -8.43 -7.18 0.81
C GLU A 54 -7.90 -7.16 -0.63
N ILE A 55 -6.76 -7.80 -0.87
CA ILE A 55 -6.30 -8.18 -2.23
C ILE A 55 -6.76 -9.61 -2.54
N ILE A 56 -6.80 -10.45 -1.52
CA ILE A 56 -7.18 -11.87 -1.57
C ILE A 56 -8.25 -12.08 -0.50
N PRO A 57 -9.26 -12.95 -0.73
CA PRO A 57 -10.33 -13.18 0.22
C PRO A 57 -9.83 -13.46 1.64
N ASN A 58 -10.35 -12.72 2.62
CA ASN A 58 -10.04 -12.83 4.04
C ASN A 58 -8.61 -12.43 4.44
N VAL A 59 -7.88 -11.72 3.59
CA VAL A 59 -6.54 -11.21 3.91
C VAL A 59 -6.51 -9.71 3.67
N ILE A 60 -6.54 -8.93 4.76
CA ILE A 60 -6.43 -7.48 4.72
C ILE A 60 -4.97 -7.10 4.47
N PHE A 61 -4.75 -6.21 3.51
CA PHE A 61 -3.44 -5.61 3.27
C PHE A 61 -3.39 -4.19 3.81
N TYR A 62 -2.33 -3.89 4.54
CA TYR A 62 -1.92 -2.55 4.90
C TYR A 62 -1.08 -1.95 3.77
N THR A 63 -1.58 -0.87 3.19
CA THR A 63 -0.94 -0.23 2.04
C THR A 63 -0.67 1.24 2.31
N LYS A 64 0.59 1.64 2.19
CA LYS A 64 1.06 3.01 2.39
C LYS A 64 1.42 3.62 1.04
N LEU A 65 0.68 4.65 0.65
CA LEU A 65 0.82 5.38 -0.60
C LEU A 65 1.30 6.81 -0.37
N LYS A 66 1.97 7.31 -1.39
CA LYS A 66 2.45 8.68 -1.49
C LYS A 66 2.16 9.20 -2.88
N TYR A 67 1.53 10.38 -2.97
CA TYR A 67 1.30 11.04 -4.25
C TYR A 67 2.31 12.17 -4.43
N LYS A 68 3.13 12.10 -5.48
CA LYS A 68 4.15 13.11 -5.79
C LYS A 68 4.33 13.24 -7.28
N ASN A 69 4.39 14.47 -7.79
CA ASN A 69 4.65 14.76 -9.21
C ASN A 69 3.75 13.97 -10.17
N ASN A 70 2.44 13.91 -9.87
CA ASN A 70 1.46 13.17 -10.66
C ASN A 70 1.73 11.65 -10.76
N GLN A 71 2.44 11.09 -9.77
CA GLN A 71 2.74 9.67 -9.67
C GLN A 71 2.40 9.14 -8.28
N ILE A 72 1.84 7.92 -8.25
CA ILE A 72 1.63 7.17 -7.01
C ILE A 72 2.89 6.35 -6.73
N LYS A 73 3.45 6.53 -5.54
CA LYS A 73 4.53 5.69 -5.00
C LYS A 73 3.98 4.80 -3.91
N ILE A 74 4.13 3.49 -4.11
CA ILE A 74 3.80 2.47 -3.11
C ILE A 74 5.01 2.29 -2.18
N LEU A 75 4.91 2.80 -0.96
CA LEU A 75 5.96 2.68 0.06
C LEU A 75 5.88 1.32 0.76
N SER A 76 4.66 0.90 1.10
CA SER A 76 4.40 -0.36 1.80
C SER A 76 3.17 -1.02 1.21
N CYS A 77 3.20 -2.35 1.05
CA CYS A 77 2.04 -3.16 0.73
C CYS A 77 2.32 -4.56 1.27
N HIS A 78 1.68 -4.91 2.38
CA HIS A 78 1.85 -6.18 3.06
C HIS A 78 0.57 -6.53 3.80
N GLU A 79 0.42 -7.81 4.14
CA GLU A 79 -0.62 -8.27 5.05
C GLU A 79 -0.63 -7.43 6.34
N ASP A 80 -1.82 -7.07 6.78
CA ASP A 80 -2.05 -6.36 8.03
C ASP A 80 -1.91 -7.36 9.19
N GLU A 81 -0.76 -7.30 9.85
CA GLU A 81 -0.52 -8.02 11.09
C GLU A 81 -1.28 -7.25 12.18
N ASN A 82 -2.53 -7.63 12.43
CA ASN A 82 -3.38 -7.10 13.51
C ASN A 82 -2.63 -7.01 14.85
#